data_AF-A0A2V8TW52-F1
#
_entry.id   AF-A0A2V8TW52-F1
#
_cell.length_a   1.000
_cell.length_b   1.000
_cell.length_c   1.000
_cell.angle_alpha   90.00
_cell.angle_beta   90.00
_cell.angle_gamma   90.00
#
_symmetry.space_group_name_H-M   'P 1'
#
loop_
_entity.id
_entity.type
_entity.pdbx_description
1 polymer ?
#
loop_
_entity_poly.entity_id
_entity_poly.type
_entity_poly.pdbx_seq_one_letter_code
_entity_poly.pdbx_strand_id
1 'polypeptide(L)' 'MKILFLEQFSELGGGQRCLLDLLPAVCDRGWKALVAAPGSGPLFDAARRAGAETAAISLGPYTS' A
#
# COMPACT_ATOMS: atom_id res chain seq x y z
N MET A 1 15.54 2.91 6.09
CA MET A 1 15.37 1.66 5.31
C MET A 1 14.36 1.88 4.19
N LYS A 2 14.31 1.01 3.18
CA LYS A 2 13.28 1.04 2.13
C LYS A 2 12.42 -0.21 2.26
N ILE A 3 11.10 -0.06 2.35
CA ILE A 3 10.14 -1.16 2.49
C ILE A 3 9.14 -1.09 1.35
N LEU A 4 8.96 -2.24 0.68
CA LEU A 4 7.93 -2.46 -0.32
C LEU A 4 6.80 -3.27 0.31
N PHE A 5 5.62 -2.70 0.40
CA PHE A 5 4.38 -3.39 0.76
C PHE A 5 3.67 -3.80 -0.52
N LEU A 6 3.41 -5.10 -0.66
CA LEU A 6 2.69 -5.66 -1.80
C LEU A 6 1.25 -5.98 -1.39
N GLU A 7 0.31 -5.49 -2.19
CA GLU A 7 -1.12 -5.77 -2.02
C GLU A 7 -1.73 -6.31 -3.31
N GLN A 8 -2.65 -7.26 -3.14
CA GLN A 8 -3.33 -7.91 -4.27
C GLN A 8 -4.62 -7.18 -4.66
N PHE A 9 -5.11 -6.29 -3.79
CA PHE A 9 -6.30 -5.48 -4.05
C PHE A 9 -5.99 -4.00 -3.83
N SER A 10 -6.67 -3.16 -4.61
CA SER A 10 -6.58 -1.71 -4.47
C SER A 10 -7.82 -1.10 -3.80
N GLU A 11 -8.79 -1.94 -3.45
CA GLU A 11 -9.95 -1.57 -2.64
C GLU A 11 -9.62 -1.60 -1.14
N LEU A 12 -10.45 -0.95 -0.33
CA LEU A 12 -10.24 -0.87 1.12
C LEU A 12 -10.99 -1.98 1.86
N GLY A 13 -10.29 -3.08 2.14
CA GLY A 13 -10.70 -4.13 3.06
C GLY A 13 -10.01 -4.03 4.43
N GLY A 14 -10.15 -5.08 5.24
CA GLY A 14 -9.53 -5.14 6.58
C GLY A 14 -8.00 -5.15 6.55
N GLY A 15 -7.41 -5.92 5.63
CA GLY A 15 -5.96 -5.98 5.45
C GLY A 15 -5.36 -4.64 5.04
N GLN A 16 -6.00 -3.96 4.09
CA GLN A 16 -5.56 -2.64 3.62
C GLN A 16 -5.70 -1.58 4.72
N ARG A 17 -6.74 -1.63 5.55
CA ARG A 17 -6.88 -0.72 6.71
C ARG A 17 -5.77 -0.94 7.73
N CYS A 18 -5.45 -2.20 8.05
CA CYS A 18 -4.33 -2.53 8.93
C CYS A 18 -2.98 -2.04 8.37
N LEU A 19 -2.76 -2.21 7.06
CA LEU A 19 -1.59 -1.64 6.39
C LEU A 19 -1.54 -0.11 6.54
N LEU A 20 -2.66 0.58 6.31
CA LEU A 20 -2.72 2.04 6.44
C LEU A 20 -2.44 2.52 7.87
N ASP A 21 -2.87 1.77 8.90
CA ASP A 21 -2.57 2.08 10.30
C ASP A 21 -1.07 1.92 10.62
N LEU A 22 -0.36 1.02 9.92
CA LEU A 22 1.07 0.80 10.09
C LEU A 22 1.95 1.88 9.42
N LEU A 23 1.51 2.41 8.27
CA LEU A 23 2.33 3.31 7.44
C LEU A 23 2.85 4.56 8.19
N PRO A 24 2.06 5.27 9.02
CA PRO A 24 2.56 6.42 9.78
C PRO A 24 3.78 6.07 10.64
N ALA A 25 3.74 4.96 11.38
CA ALA A 25 4.85 4.54 12.24
C ALA A 25 6.12 4.19 11.44
N VAL A 26 5.96 3.64 10.22
CA VAL A 26 7.08 3.38 9.30
C VAL A 26 7.72 4.69 8.85
N CYS A 27 6.90 5.66 8.44
CA CYS A 27 7.33 6.97 8.01
C CYS A 27 8.00 7.77 9.15
N ASP A 28 7.41 7.77 10.35
CA ASP A 28 7.93 8.47 11.54
C ASP A 28 9.30 7.95 11.98
N ARG A 29 9.60 6.68 11.68
CA ARG A 29 10.93 6.08 11.90
C ARG A 29 11.97 6.51 10.86
N GLY A 30 11.61 7.38 9.92
CA GLY A 30 12.45 7.83 8.81
C GLY A 30 12.66 6.76 7.73
N TRP A 31 11.79 5.76 7.66
CA TRP A 31 11.84 4.74 6.61
C TRP A 31 11.01 5.18 5.40
N LYS A 32 11.41 4.73 4.21
CA LYS A 32 10.68 4.99 2.98
C LYS A 32 9.76 3.82 2.70
N ALA A 33 8.46 4.06 2.69
CA ALA A 33 7.45 3.08 2.34
C ALA A 33 6.99 3.27 0.90
N LEU A 34 6.91 2.18 0.15
CA LEU A 34 6.21 2.12 -1.13
C LEU A 34 5.13 1.05 -1.06
N VAL A 35 3.88 1.41 -1.40
CA VAL A 35 2.77 0.45 -1.53
C VAL A 35 2.54 0.17 -3.01
N ALA A 36 2.66 -1.10 -3.41
CA ALA A 36 2.37 -1.52 -4.77
C ALA A 36 1.16 -2.45 -4.83
N ALA A 37 0.22 -2.13 -5.71
CA ALA A 37 -1.05 -2.85 -5.87
C ALA A 37 -1.53 -2.76 -7.34
N PRO A 38 -2.53 -3.56 -7.77
CA PRO A 38 -3.01 -3.53 -9.15
C PRO A 38 -3.96 -2.37 -9.45
N GLY A 39 -3.86 -1.76 -10.63
CA GLY A 39 -4.76 -0.68 -11.04
C GLY A 39 -4.55 0.62 -10.27
N SER A 40 -5.64 1.31 -9.90
CA SER A 40 -5.61 2.66 -9.33
C SER A 40 -6.72 2.91 -8.29
N GLY A 41 -7.02 1.90 -7.47
CA GLY A 41 -8.12 1.95 -6.49
C GLY A 41 -7.85 2.83 -5.25
N PRO A 42 -8.82 2.94 -4.33
CA PRO A 42 -8.76 3.84 -3.17
C PRO A 42 -7.57 3.66 -2.22
N LEU A 43 -6.94 2.48 -2.19
CA LEU A 43 -5.73 2.21 -1.41
C LEU A 43 -4.59 3.18 -1.78
N PHE A 44 -4.44 3.53 -3.06
CA PHE A 44 -3.37 4.40 -3.51
C PHE A 44 -3.43 5.78 -2.86
N ASP A 45 -4.60 6.40 -2.87
CA ASP A 45 -4.77 7.74 -2.31
C ASP A 45 -4.68 7.72 -0.78
N ALA A 46 -5.18 6.66 -0.15
CA ALA A 46 -5.04 6.48 1.29
C ALA A 46 -3.57 6.30 1.72
N ALA A 47 -2.80 5.48 0.99
CA ALA A 47 -1.39 5.25 1.26
C ALA A 47 -0.55 6.53 1.08
N ARG A 48 -0.83 7.32 0.03
CA ARG A 48 -0.20 8.64 -0.18
C ARG A 48 -0.50 9.60 0.96
N ARG A 49 -1.76 9.66 1.42
CA ARG A 49 -2.15 10.47 2.59
C ARG A 49 -1.45 10.02 3.87
N ALA A 50 -1.12 8.74 4.00
CA ALA A 50 -0.35 8.18 5.11
C ALA A 50 1.18 8.35 4.97
N GLY A 51 1.65 9.05 3.93
CA GLY A 51 3.06 9.37 3.72
C GLY A 51 3.85 8.35 2.89
N ALA A 52 3.21 7.33 2.35
CA ALA A 52 3.87 6.34 1.50
C ALA A 52 3.89 6.77 0.02
N GLU A 53 4.94 6.34 -0.69
CA GLU A 53 4.95 6.31 -2.15
C GLU A 53 4.04 5.17 -2.65
N THR A 54 3.59 5.25 -3.90
CA THR A 54 2.73 4.21 -4.48
C THR A 54 3.14 3.88 -5.91
N ALA A 55 3.00 2.61 -6.30
CA ALA A 55 3.23 2.17 -7.67
C ALA A 55 2.15 1.19 -8.12
N ALA A 56 1.64 1.37 -9.33
CA ALA A 56 0.77 0.39 -9.94
C ALA A 56 1.61 -0.78 -10.47
N ILE A 57 1.19 -2.00 -10.17
CA ILE A 57 1.83 -3.23 -10.69
C ILE A 57 0.80 -4.08 -11.43
N SER A 58 1.22 -4.68 -12.54
CA SER A 58 0.38 -5.64 -13.25
C SER A 58 0.40 -6.97 -12.51
N LEU A 59 -0.76 -7.42 -12.04
CA LEU A 59 -0.96 -8.74 -11.45
C LEU A 59 -1.86 -9.58 -12.37
N GLY A 60 -1.64 -10.89 -12.37
CA GLY A 60 -2.54 -11.84 -13.01
C GLY A 60 -3.89 -11.92 -12.26
N PRO A 61 -4.88 -12.63 -12.83
CA PRO A 61 -6.15 -12.87 -12.14
C PRO A 61 -5.91 -13.55 -10.79
N TYR A 62 -6.67 -13.15 -9.77
CA TYR A 62 -6.65 -13.82 -8.47
C TYR A 62 -7.23 -15.23 -8.61
N THR A 63 -6.46 -16.24 -8.21
CA THR A 63 -6.86 -17.65 -8.20
C THR A 63 -6.65 -18.21 -6.80
N SER A 64 -7.70 -18.80 -6.19
CA SER A 64 -7.64 -19.50 -4.90
C SER A 64 -7.13 -20.92 -5.03
#